data_AF-A0A2E3X9T1-F1
#
_entry.id   AF-A0A2E3X9T1-F1
#
_cell.length_a   1.000
_cell.length_b   1.000
_cell.length_c   1.000
_cell.angle_alpha   90.00
_cell.angle_beta   90.00
_cell.angle_gamma   90.00
#
_symmetry.space_group_name_H-M   'P 1'
#
loop_
_entity.id
_entity.type
_entity.pdbx_description
1 polymer ?
#
loop_
_entity_poly.entity_id
_entity_poly.type
_entity_poly.pdbx_seq_one_letter_code
_entity_poly.pdbx_strand_id
1 'polypeptide(L)' 'MNKSLFVLMSISLIIFLINVYNIQWNKSLNSDENIIALIGIVASSCAFLLLLILKISIKISKEKKIKN' A
#
# COMPACT_ATOMS: atom_id res chain seq x y z
N MET A 1 -0.44 -0.53 -19.02
CA MET A 1 -0.70 -0.24 -17.59
C MET A 1 0.09 1.01 -17.25
N ASN A 2 -0.52 2.02 -16.64
CA ASN A 2 0.14 3.32 -16.49
C ASN A 2 1.42 3.11 -15.67
N LYS A 3 2.60 3.41 -16.23
CA LYS A 3 3.91 3.20 -15.54
C LYS A 3 3.89 3.81 -14.14
N SER A 4 3.20 4.94 -13.98
CA SER A 4 2.96 5.60 -12.70
C SER A 4 2.27 4.71 -11.63
N LEU A 5 1.22 3.95 -11.98
CA LEU A 5 0.53 3.09 -11.00
C LEU A 5 1.42 1.97 -10.47
N PHE A 6 2.24 1.39 -11.34
CA PHE A 6 3.19 0.34 -10.95
C PHE A 6 4.27 0.87 -10.01
N VAL A 7 4.78 2.09 -10.29
CA VAL A 7 5.74 2.77 -9.41
C VAL A 7 5.11 3.07 -8.05
N LEU A 8 3.89 3.62 -8.01
CA LEU A 8 3.17 3.91 -6.76
C LEU A 8 2.93 2.66 -5.91
N MET A 9 2.52 1.54 -6.53
CA MET A 9 2.37 0.26 -5.83
C MET A 9 3.69 -0.25 -5.25
N SER A 10 4.79 -0.10 -5.99
CA SER A 10 6.12 -0.52 -5.53
C SER A 10 6.59 0.32 -4.34
N ILE A 11 6.37 1.64 -4.39
CA ILE A 11 6.69 2.56 -3.29
C ILE A 11 5.90 2.19 -2.03
N SER A 12 4.59 1.98 -2.17
CA SER A 12 3.73 1.57 -1.05
C SER A 12 4.21 0.26 -0.41
N LEU A 13 4.64 -0.72 -1.22
CA LEU A 13 5.22 -1.97 -0.73
C LEU A 13 6.55 -1.77 0.01
N ILE A 14 7.44 -0.91 -0.50
CA ILE A 14 8.71 -0.58 0.14
C ILE A 14 8.47 0.08 1.50
N ILE A 15 7.56 1.05 1.57
CA ILE A 15 7.20 1.73 2.82
C ILE A 15 6.64 0.74 3.84
N PHE A 16 5.79 -0.20 3.40
CA PHE A 16 5.30 -1.26 4.26
C PHE A 16 6.44 -2.10 4.85
N LEU A 17 7.37 -2.56 4.00
CA LEU A 17 8.51 -3.38 4.45
C LEU A 17 9.42 -2.62 5.44
N ILE A 18 9.67 -1.34 5.21
CA ILE A 18 10.45 -0.50 6.12
C ILE A 18 9.76 -0.44 7.49
N ASN A 19 8.45 -0.17 7.54
CA ASN A 19 7.73 -0.07 8.82
C ASN A 19 7.65 -1.42 9.55
N VAL A 20 7.48 -2.53 8.83
CA VAL A 20 7.54 -3.88 9.43
C VAL A 20 8.92 -4.16 10.01
N TYR A 21 10.00 -3.81 9.31
CA TYR A 21 11.36 -3.99 9.81
C TYR A 21 11.67 -3.09 11.02
N ASN A 22 11.04 -1.92 11.09
CA ASN A 22 11.27 -0.94 12.15
C ASN A 22 10.54 -1.24 13.47
N ILE A 23 9.69 -2.29 13.51
CA ILE A 23 9.07 -2.74 14.76
C ILE A 23 10.15 -3.20 15.74
N GLN A 24 10.15 -2.59 16.92
CA GLN A 24 11.05 -2.95 18.00
C GLN A 24 10.40 -4.01 18.88
N TRP A 25 10.67 -5.27 18.55
CA TRP A 25 10.17 -6.44 19.31
C TRP A 25 10.65 -6.49 20.77
N ASN A 26 11.70 -5.74 21.11
CA ASN A 26 12.23 -5.61 22.48
C ASN A 26 11.48 -4.57 23.33
N LYS A 27 10.58 -3.78 22.73
CA LYS A 27 9.81 -2.76 23.44
C LYS A 27 8.33 -3.14 23.50
N SER A 28 7.60 -2.54 24.44
CA SER A 28 6.15 -2.70 24.51
C SER A 28 5.51 -2.31 23.18
N LEU A 29 4.47 -3.04 22.75
CA LEU A 29 3.72 -2.69 21.54
C LEU A 29 3.09 -1.30 21.62
N ASN A 30 2.84 -0.81 22.84
CA ASN A 30 2.26 0.51 23.09
C ASN A 30 3.32 1.62 23.23
N SER A 31 4.59 1.33 22.96
CA SER A 31 5.59 2.39 22.95
C SER A 31 5.44 3.26 21.70
N ASP A 32 5.80 4.54 21.81
CA ASP A 32 5.56 5.53 20.76
C ASP A 32 6.15 5.09 19.41
N GLU A 33 7.36 4.52 19.42
CA GLU A 33 7.99 4.02 18.19
C GLU A 33 7.23 2.87 17.52
N ASN A 34 6.66 1.95 18.30
CA ASN A 34 5.91 0.81 17.79
C ASN A 34 4.53 1.25 17.28
N ILE A 35 3.91 2.24 17.94
CA ILE A 35 2.67 2.88 17.46
C ILE A 35 2.91 3.56 16.10
N ILE A 36 4.01 4.32 15.96
CA ILE A 36 4.37 4.97 14.69
C ILE A 36 4.57 3.94 13.59
N ALA A 37 5.33 2.86 13.85
CA ALA A 37 5.53 1.78 12.90
C ALA A 37 4.20 1.11 12.50
N LEU A 38 3.30 0.86 13.46
CA LEU A 38 2.00 0.26 13.22
C LEU A 38 1.10 1.15 12.36
N ILE A 39 1.06 2.45 12.62
CA ILE A 39 0.35 3.42 11.77
C ILE A 39 0.92 3.38 10.36
N GLY A 40 2.24 3.33 10.21
CA GLY A 40 2.90 3.21 8.91
C GLY A 40 2.52 1.94 8.15
N ILE A 41 2.43 0.79 8.85
CA ILE A 41 1.95 -0.48 8.29
C ILE A 41 0.51 -0.35 7.80
N VAL A 42 -0.40 0.18 8.61
CA VAL A 42 -1.82 0.34 8.27
C VAL A 42 -2.00 1.31 7.11
N ALA A 43 -1.33 2.46 7.15
CA ALA A 43 -1.41 3.48 6.10
C ALA A 43 -0.88 2.99 4.75
N SER A 44 0.29 2.34 4.75
CA SER A 44 0.89 1.80 3.53
C SER A 44 0.08 0.66 2.93
N SER A 45 -0.48 -0.23 3.76
CA SER A 45 -1.40 -1.28 3.33
C SER A 45 -2.69 -0.70 2.74
N CYS A 46 -3.27 0.32 3.37
CA CYS A 46 -4.44 1.03 2.87
C CYS A 46 -4.17 1.66 1.49
N ALA A 47 -3.04 2.34 1.33
CA ALA A 47 -2.63 2.92 0.05
C ALA A 47 -2.48 1.85 -1.05
N PHE A 48 -1.90 0.68 -0.73
CA PHE A 48 -1.78 -0.43 -1.67
C PHE A 48 -3.16 -0.93 -2.13
N LEU A 49 -4.10 -1.11 -1.18
CA LEU A 49 -5.45 -1.56 -1.47
C LEU A 49 -6.21 -0.58 -2.37
N LEU A 50 -6.11 0.72 -2.10
CA LEU A 50 -6.72 1.76 -2.94
C LEU A 50 -6.16 1.74 -4.37
N LEU A 51 -4.84 1.58 -4.53
CA LEU A 51 -4.21 1.44 -5.83
C LEU A 51 -4.66 0.15 -6.55
N LEU A 52 -4.88 -0.93 -5.82
CA LEU A 52 -5.37 -2.20 -6.36
C LEU A 52 -6.81 -2.08 -6.85
N ILE A 53 -7.69 -1.44 -6.08
CA ILE A 53 -9.06 -1.12 -6.48
C ILE A 53 -9.06 -0.24 -7.73
N LEU A 54 -8.21 0.79 -7.78
CA LEU A 54 -8.09 1.67 -8.94
C LEU A 54 -7.64 0.89 -10.19
N LYS A 55 -6.66 0.00 -10.05
CA LYS A 55 -6.20 -0.88 -11.15
C LYS A 55 -7.35 -1.73 -11.70
N ILE A 56 -8.15 -2.32 -10.81
CA ILE A 56 -9.33 -3.12 -11.20
C ILE A 56 -10.37 -2.25 -11.89
N SER A 57 -10.68 -1.07 -11.34
CA SER A 57 -11.64 -0.12 -11.92
C SER A 57 -11.24 0.31 -13.34
N ILE A 58 -9.96 0.65 -13.56
CA ILE A 58 -9.44 0.98 -14.90
C ILE A 58 -9.54 -0.21 -15.85
N LYS A 59 -9.27 -1.43 -15.37
CA LYS A 59 -9.40 -2.65 -16.19
C LYS A 59 -10.85 -2.84 -16.66
N ILE A 60 -11.81 -2.77 -15.73
CA ILE A 60 -13.24 -2.92 -16.02
C ILE A 60 -13.71 -1.83 -17.02
N SER A 61 -13.28 -0.59 -16.82
CA SER A 61 -13.62 0.52 -17.73
C SER A 61 -13.10 0.29 -19.15
N LYS A 62 -11.86 -0.20 -19.29
CA LYS A 62 -11.29 -0.54 -20.61
C LYS A 62 -12.02 -1.69 -21.28
N GLU A 63 -12.35 -2.74 -20.53
CA GLU A 63 -13.09 -3.90 -21.07
C GLU A 63 -14.50 -3.50 -21.52
N LYS A 64 -15.19 -2.61 -20.77
CA LYS A 64 -16.48 -2.04 -21.20
C LYS A 64 -16.36 -1.22 -22.49
N LYS A 65 -15.27 -0.46 -22.67
CA LYS A 65 -15.07 0.40 -23.85
C LYS A 65 -14.69 -0.37 -25.13
N ILE A 66 -14.15 -1.59 -25.01
CA ILE A 66 -13.78 -2.46 -26.15
C ILE A 66 -15.00 -3.23 -26.69
N LYS A 67 -16.00 -3.47 -25.83
CA LYS A 67 -17.17 -4.30 -26.15
C LYS A 67 -18.34 -3.52 -26.79
N ASN A 68 -18.20 -2.21 -26.95
CA ASN A 68 -19.19 -1.27 -27.48
C ASN A 68 -18.57 -0.42 -28.59
#